data_AF-A0A0Q4FJA5-F1
#
_entry.id   AF-A0A0Q4FJA5-F1
#
_cell.length_a   1.000
_cell.length_b   1.000
_cell.length_c   1.000
_cell.angle_alpha   90.00
_cell.angle_beta   90.00
_cell.angle_gamma   90.00
#
_symmetry.space_group_name_H-M   'P 1'
#
loop_
_entity.id
_entity.type
_entity.pdbx_description
1 polymer ?
#
loop_
_entity_poly.entity_id
_entity_poly.type
_entity_poly.pdbx_seq_one_letter_code
_entity_poly.pdbx_strand_id
1 'polypeptide(L)'
;MNVSRAQADVRRVYRAGFPGPLISAVIWALANAVFIWVSPSAAMVVLFVGGMLIFPLTTLVLKLMGGPATLPKGHPSVALAMQSAFTVPFGLLVAIVLGAYEPALFFAASLIIVGAHYLVFISLYGLRVFGVLAGVLIVLGTVVLFVAPGLGSITGWLGAAVLAVFGAVLFRARNAR
;
A
#
# COMPACT_ATOMS: atom_id res chain seq x y z
N MET A 1 14.52 21.04 -11.77
CA MET A 1 13.13 21.02 -11.25
C MET A 1 13.20 21.12 -9.74
N ASN A 2 12.38 21.95 -9.09
CA ASN A 2 12.31 22.02 -7.62
C ASN A 2 11.35 20.94 -7.06
N VAL A 3 11.45 20.65 -5.77
CA VAL A 3 10.69 19.56 -5.12
C VAL A 3 9.18 19.78 -5.22
N SER A 4 8.70 21.02 -5.02
CA SER A 4 7.27 21.33 -5.07
C SER A 4 6.66 21.08 -6.45
N ARG A 5 7.37 21.42 -7.53
CA ARG A 5 6.93 21.13 -8.90
C ARG A 5 6.95 19.63 -9.20
N ALA A 6 7.98 18.91 -8.75
CA ALA A 6 8.05 17.45 -8.91
C ALA A 6 6.86 16.75 -8.20
N GLN A 7 6.55 17.15 -6.98
CA GLN A 7 5.40 16.63 -6.22
C GLN A 7 4.06 16.99 -6.89
N ALA A 8 3.93 18.19 -7.45
CA ALA A 8 2.73 18.58 -8.19
C ALA A 8 2.52 17.72 -9.43
N ASP A 9 3.59 17.41 -10.18
CA ASP A 9 3.53 16.50 -11.32
C ASP A 9 3.13 15.08 -10.90
N VAL A 10 3.70 14.54 -9.82
CA VAL A 10 3.31 13.25 -9.23
C VAL A 10 1.82 13.24 -8.88
N ARG A 11 1.33 14.25 -8.15
CA ARG A 11 -0.10 14.34 -7.78
C ARG A 11 -1.00 14.42 -9.02
N ARG A 12 -0.60 15.15 -10.05
CA ARG A 12 -1.39 15.28 -11.28
C ARG A 12 -1.44 13.96 -12.06
N VAL A 13 -0.30 13.35 -12.33
CA VAL A 13 -0.19 12.12 -13.13
C VAL A 13 -0.85 10.95 -12.42
N TYR A 14 -0.53 10.74 -11.13
CA TYR A 14 -1.05 9.61 -10.36
C TYR A 14 -2.36 9.93 -9.62
N ARG A 15 -3.03 11.05 -9.94
CA ARG A 15 -4.32 11.46 -9.37
C ARG A 15 -4.31 11.46 -7.83
N ALA A 16 -3.32 12.12 -7.24
CA ALA A 16 -3.04 12.13 -5.80
C ALA A 16 -2.76 10.74 -5.18
N GLY A 17 -2.58 9.71 -6.00
CA GLY A 17 -2.23 8.35 -5.57
C GLY A 17 -3.43 7.50 -5.14
N PHE A 18 -4.66 7.98 -5.30
CA PHE A 18 -5.86 7.27 -4.80
C PHE A 18 -6.03 5.82 -5.31
N PRO A 19 -5.66 5.46 -6.56
CA PRO A 19 -5.91 4.08 -7.02
C PRO A 19 -5.09 3.06 -6.25
N GLY A 20 -3.88 3.42 -5.79
CA GLY A 20 -2.96 2.52 -5.09
C GLY A 20 -3.59 1.90 -3.84
N PRO A 21 -4.04 2.70 -2.86
CA PRO A 21 -4.72 2.18 -1.68
C PRO A 21 -6.01 1.42 -1.99
N LEU A 22 -6.81 1.83 -2.99
CA LEU A 22 -8.02 1.10 -3.35
C LEU A 22 -7.73 -0.29 -3.92
N ILE A 23 -6.77 -0.40 -4.84
CA ILE A 23 -6.32 -1.69 -5.38
C ILE A 23 -5.73 -2.55 -4.26
N SER A 24 -4.93 -1.94 -3.38
CA SER A 24 -4.37 -2.62 -2.21
C SER A 24 -5.48 -3.14 -1.30
N ALA A 25 -6.53 -2.37 -1.05
CA ALA A 25 -7.65 -2.81 -0.23
C ALA A 25 -8.32 -4.08 -0.77
N VAL A 26 -8.51 -4.16 -2.09
CA VAL A 26 -9.06 -5.36 -2.74
C VAL A 26 -8.11 -6.55 -2.58
N ILE A 27 -6.81 -6.36 -2.81
CA ILE A 27 -5.81 -7.44 -2.67
C ILE A 27 -5.74 -7.93 -1.22
N TRP A 28 -5.75 -7.02 -0.25
CA TRP A 28 -5.72 -7.33 1.18
C TRP A 28 -6.97 -8.08 1.62
N ALA A 29 -8.15 -7.67 1.16
CA ALA A 29 -9.41 -8.38 1.37
C ALA A 29 -9.37 -9.80 0.79
N LEU A 30 -8.91 -9.94 -0.45
CA LEU A 30 -8.76 -11.25 -1.10
C LEU A 30 -7.76 -12.15 -0.36
N ALA A 31 -6.62 -11.60 0.06
CA ALA A 31 -5.64 -12.34 0.84
C ALA A 31 -6.22 -12.82 2.17
N ASN A 32 -6.94 -11.96 2.92
CA ASN A 32 -7.55 -12.38 4.19
C ASN A 32 -8.72 -13.37 3.99
N ALA A 33 -9.49 -13.24 2.91
CA ALA A 33 -10.50 -14.23 2.52
C ALA A 33 -9.86 -15.61 2.28
N VAL A 34 -8.77 -15.66 1.51
CA VAL A 34 -8.00 -16.89 1.26
C VAL A 34 -7.38 -17.44 2.55
N PHE A 35 -6.97 -16.58 3.47
CA PHE A 35 -6.43 -17.01 4.78
C PHE A 35 -7.49 -17.78 5.58
N ILE A 36 -8.72 -17.28 5.63
CA ILE A 36 -9.81 -17.86 6.42
C ILE A 36 -10.39 -19.10 5.73
N TRP A 37 -10.56 -19.07 4.41
CA TRP A 37 -11.35 -20.08 3.69
C TRP A 37 -10.54 -21.10 2.90
N VAL A 38 -9.24 -20.87 2.69
CA VAL A 38 -8.39 -21.75 1.86
C VAL A 38 -7.19 -22.23 2.63
N SER A 39 -6.19 -21.38 2.85
CA SER A 39 -5.03 -21.68 3.70
C SER A 39 -4.19 -20.44 3.97
N PRO A 40 -3.44 -20.41 5.09
CA PRO A 40 -2.51 -19.32 5.37
C PRO A 40 -1.40 -19.17 4.32
N SER A 41 -0.81 -20.26 3.85
CA SER A 41 0.27 -20.21 2.85
C SER A 41 -0.23 -19.64 1.52
N ALA A 42 -1.43 -20.00 1.08
CA ALA A 42 -2.03 -19.42 -0.12
C ALA A 42 -2.29 -17.92 0.05
N ALA A 43 -2.72 -17.47 1.23
CA ALA A 43 -2.94 -16.05 1.52
C ALA A 43 -1.66 -15.23 1.43
N MET A 44 -0.53 -15.78 1.91
CA MET A 44 0.78 -15.15 1.80
C MET A 44 1.18 -14.96 0.34
N VAL A 45 0.96 -15.98 -0.49
CA VAL A 45 1.19 -15.91 -1.95
C VAL A 45 0.30 -14.85 -2.59
N VAL A 46 -1.00 -14.82 -2.24
CA VAL A 46 -1.94 -13.82 -2.77
C VAL A 46 -1.49 -12.41 -2.43
N LEU A 47 -1.09 -12.14 -1.19
CA LEU A 47 -0.64 -10.80 -0.81
C LEU A 47 0.71 -10.43 -1.47
N PHE A 48 1.65 -11.37 -1.56
CA PHE A 48 2.96 -11.14 -2.16
C PHE A 48 2.86 -10.87 -3.66
N VAL A 49 2.21 -11.76 -4.41
CA VAL A 49 2.04 -11.62 -5.86
C VAL A 49 1.08 -10.47 -6.19
N GLY A 50 -0.04 -10.38 -5.47
CA GLY A 50 -0.98 -9.27 -5.62
C GLY A 50 -0.31 -7.92 -5.38
N GLY A 51 0.54 -7.82 -4.36
CA GLY A 51 1.33 -6.63 -4.05
C GLY A 51 2.19 -6.15 -5.24
N MET A 52 2.82 -7.09 -5.96
CA MET A 52 3.61 -6.77 -7.16
C MET A 52 2.75 -6.22 -8.31
N LEU A 53 1.47 -6.61 -8.37
CA LEU A 53 0.53 -6.17 -9.39
C LEU A 53 -0.09 -4.79 -9.09
N ILE A 54 0.09 -4.22 -7.89
CA ILE A 54 -0.51 -2.93 -7.51
C ILE A 54 -0.15 -1.83 -8.52
N PHE A 55 1.12 -1.70 -8.89
CA PHE A 55 1.55 -0.65 -9.82
C PHE A 55 1.06 -0.87 -11.27
N PRO A 56 1.16 -2.09 -11.85
CA PRO A 56 0.53 -2.41 -13.12
C PRO A 56 -0.99 -2.12 -13.14
N LEU A 57 -1.72 -2.53 -12.10
CA LEU A 57 -3.15 -2.29 -11.97
C LEU A 57 -3.47 -0.80 -11.82
N THR A 58 -2.66 -0.06 -11.05
CA THR A 58 -2.79 1.39 -10.92
C THR A 58 -2.61 2.07 -12.27
N THR A 59 -1.59 1.64 -13.04
CA THR A 59 -1.34 2.15 -14.39
C THR A 59 -2.53 1.87 -15.31
N LEU A 60 -3.12 0.68 -15.24
CA LEU A 60 -4.32 0.33 -16.01
C LEU A 60 -5.51 1.23 -15.64
N VAL A 61 -5.79 1.40 -14.34
CA VAL A 61 -6.88 2.28 -13.87
C VAL A 61 -6.67 3.72 -14.37
N LEU A 62 -5.45 4.25 -14.28
CA LEU A 62 -5.14 5.60 -14.74
C LEU A 62 -5.34 5.77 -16.26
N LYS A 63 -4.98 4.76 -17.06
CA LYS A 63 -5.23 4.75 -18.51
C LYS A 63 -6.73 4.76 -18.82
N LEU A 64 -7.51 3.93 -18.13
CA LEU A 64 -8.98 3.87 -18.28
C LEU A 64 -9.66 5.20 -17.89
N MET A 65 -9.03 5.99 -17.02
CA MET A 65 -9.48 7.32 -16.64
C MET A 65 -9.07 8.45 -17.61
N GLY A 66 -8.47 8.13 -18.76
CA GLY A 66 -8.22 9.09 -19.85
C GLY A 66 -7.11 10.12 -19.57
N GLY A 67 -6.05 9.75 -18.84
CA GLY A 67 -4.91 10.63 -18.57
C GLY A 67 -3.53 9.94 -18.67
N PRO A 68 -2.42 10.69 -18.47
CA PRO A 68 -1.10 10.09 -18.38
C PRO A 68 -1.05 9.12 -17.20
N ALA A 69 -0.41 7.96 -17.40
CA ALA A 69 -0.28 6.92 -16.38
C ALA A 69 1.17 6.76 -15.88
N THR A 70 2.11 7.52 -16.44
CA THR A 70 3.53 7.50 -16.07
C THR A 70 4.12 8.90 -16.10
N LEU A 71 5.14 9.13 -15.29
CA LEU A 71 5.92 10.35 -15.34
C LEU A 71 6.81 10.37 -16.59
N PRO A 72 7.19 11.58 -17.09
CA PRO A 72 8.16 11.70 -18.17
C PRO A 72 9.50 11.03 -17.84
N LYS A 73 10.20 10.56 -18.88
CA LYS A 73 11.58 10.06 -18.73
C LYS A 73 12.46 11.16 -18.12
N GLY A 74 13.32 10.79 -17.19
CA GLY A 74 14.20 11.73 -16.47
C GLY A 74 13.54 12.53 -15.36
N HIS A 75 12.25 12.31 -15.06
CA HIS A 75 11.60 12.97 -13.93
C HIS A 75 12.24 12.52 -12.59
N PRO A 76 12.63 13.45 -11.70
CA PRO A 76 13.43 13.13 -10.51
C PRO A 76 12.73 12.17 -9.55
N SER A 77 11.40 12.18 -9.49
CA SER A 77 10.62 11.28 -8.62
C SER A 77 10.59 9.82 -9.09
N VAL A 78 11.03 9.50 -10.30
CA VAL A 78 11.00 8.11 -10.81
C VAL A 78 11.90 7.20 -9.98
N ALA A 79 13.14 7.63 -9.71
CA ALA A 79 14.07 6.84 -8.91
C ALA A 79 13.54 6.59 -7.49
N LEU A 80 13.02 7.65 -6.85
CA LEU A 80 12.43 7.55 -5.51
C LEU A 80 11.20 6.62 -5.48
N ALA A 81 10.30 6.73 -6.48
CA ALA A 81 9.14 5.85 -6.58
C ALA A 81 9.54 4.38 -6.75
N MET A 82 10.56 4.10 -7.58
CA MET A 82 11.06 2.73 -7.78
C MET A 82 11.71 2.18 -6.51
N GLN A 83 12.61 2.93 -5.87
CA GLN A 83 13.23 2.52 -4.61
C GLN A 83 12.17 2.26 -3.52
N SER A 84 11.17 3.15 -3.42
CA SER A 84 10.04 2.96 -2.52
C SER A 84 9.27 1.67 -2.84
N ALA A 85 8.96 1.41 -4.11
CA ALA A 85 8.19 0.22 -4.51
C ALA A 85 8.88 -1.09 -4.10
N PHE A 86 10.21 -1.15 -4.21
CA PHE A 86 10.97 -2.35 -3.85
C PHE A 86 11.07 -2.63 -2.35
N THR A 87 10.78 -1.65 -1.48
CA THR A 87 10.76 -1.88 -0.02
C THR A 87 9.72 -2.92 0.40
N VAL A 88 8.58 -2.98 -0.28
CA VAL A 88 7.49 -3.89 0.06
C VAL A 88 7.81 -5.36 -0.27
N PRO A 89 8.16 -5.76 -1.50
CA PRO A 89 8.44 -7.17 -1.80
C PRO A 89 9.61 -7.71 -0.95
N PHE A 90 10.65 -6.90 -0.72
CA PHE A 90 11.77 -7.33 0.14
C PHE A 90 11.35 -7.41 1.62
N GLY A 91 10.57 -6.45 2.11
CA GLY A 91 10.02 -6.52 3.47
C GLY A 91 9.08 -7.72 3.66
N LEU A 92 8.25 -8.03 2.66
CA LEU A 92 7.32 -9.16 2.72
C LEU A 92 8.04 -10.50 2.80
N LEU A 93 9.29 -10.64 2.36
CA LEU A 93 10.07 -11.87 2.62
C LEU A 93 10.21 -12.13 4.12
N VAL A 94 10.41 -11.09 4.92
CA VAL A 94 10.47 -11.19 6.39
C VAL A 94 9.10 -11.55 6.96
N ALA A 95 8.03 -10.92 6.48
CA ALA A 95 6.67 -11.24 6.91
C ALA A 95 6.28 -12.69 6.57
N ILE A 96 6.66 -13.18 5.40
CA ILE A 96 6.43 -14.57 4.97
C ILE A 96 7.17 -15.54 5.90
N VAL A 97 8.43 -15.28 6.23
CA VAL A 97 9.18 -16.12 7.17
C VAL A 97 8.48 -16.12 8.54
N LEU A 98 8.09 -14.96 9.08
CA LEU A 98 7.34 -14.89 10.33
C LEU A 98 6.02 -15.68 10.24
N GLY A 99 5.28 -15.50 9.15
CA GLY A 99 4.04 -16.21 8.88
C GLY A 99 4.20 -17.72 8.73
N ALA A 100 5.37 -18.20 8.29
CA ALA A 100 5.66 -19.63 8.22
C ALA A 100 5.80 -20.26 9.62
N TYR A 101 6.24 -19.49 10.61
CA TYR A 101 6.29 -19.93 12.02
C TYR A 101 4.96 -19.70 12.73
N GLU A 102 4.34 -18.53 12.55
CA GLU A 102 3.08 -18.17 13.16
C GLU A 102 2.19 -17.43 12.13
N PRO A 103 1.31 -18.15 11.43
CA PRO A 103 0.57 -17.59 10.30
C PRO A 103 -0.34 -16.42 10.66
N ALA A 104 -0.86 -16.37 11.89
CA ALA A 104 -1.70 -15.27 12.34
C ALA A 104 -0.95 -13.92 12.35
N LEU A 105 0.38 -13.90 12.48
CA LEU A 105 1.18 -12.67 12.54
C LEU A 105 1.56 -12.10 11.17
N PHE A 106 1.32 -12.84 10.08
CA PHE A 106 1.72 -12.45 8.73
C PHE A 106 1.15 -11.08 8.31
N PHE A 107 -0.16 -10.87 8.47
CA PHE A 107 -0.81 -9.62 8.06
C PHE A 107 -0.38 -8.44 8.93
N ALA A 108 -0.17 -8.67 10.24
CA ALA A 108 0.30 -7.64 11.17
C ALA A 108 1.71 -7.15 10.80
N ALA A 109 2.64 -8.07 10.54
CA ALA A 109 3.97 -7.71 10.05
C ALA A 109 3.91 -6.99 8.70
N SER A 110 3.08 -7.49 7.78
CA SER A 110 2.86 -6.87 6.47
C SER A 110 2.33 -5.44 6.58
N LEU A 111 1.47 -5.14 7.56
CA LEU A 111 0.95 -3.79 7.79
C LEU A 111 2.06 -2.81 8.18
N ILE A 112 3.00 -3.24 9.03
CA ILE A 112 4.14 -2.40 9.43
C ILE A 112 5.02 -2.09 8.21
N ILE A 113 5.33 -3.10 7.40
CA ILE A 113 6.12 -2.95 6.17
C ILE A 113 5.45 -2.00 5.17
N VAL A 114 4.16 -2.21 4.91
CA VAL A 114 3.39 -1.38 3.98
C VAL A 114 3.19 0.03 4.53
N GLY A 115 2.98 0.18 5.84
CA GLY A 115 2.92 1.48 6.49
C GLY A 115 4.23 2.26 6.36
N ALA A 116 5.37 1.61 6.58
CA ALA A 116 6.69 2.21 6.39
C ALA A 116 6.91 2.64 4.92
N HIS A 117 6.46 1.83 3.96
CA HIS A 117 6.46 2.21 2.55
C HIS A 117 5.70 3.52 2.27
N TYR A 118 4.55 3.74 2.92
CA TYR A 118 3.79 4.99 2.77
C TYR A 118 4.48 6.22 3.38
N LEU A 119 5.50 6.09 4.24
CA LEU A 119 6.25 7.27 4.71
C LEU A 119 6.95 7.99 3.56
N VAL A 120 7.48 7.25 2.57
CA VAL A 120 8.13 7.83 1.39
C VAL A 120 7.13 8.66 0.56
N PHE A 121 5.83 8.34 0.65
CA PHE A 121 4.79 9.00 -0.12
C PHE A 121 4.53 10.43 0.37
N ILE A 122 4.92 10.76 1.60
CA ILE A 122 4.94 12.15 2.08
C ILE A 122 5.82 13.00 1.17
N SER A 123 7.04 12.52 0.89
CA SER A 123 7.99 13.21 0.02
C SER A 123 7.64 13.08 -1.45
N LEU A 124 7.10 11.94 -1.87
CA LEU A 124 6.75 11.69 -3.28
C LEU A 124 5.58 12.55 -3.75
N TYR A 125 4.51 12.64 -2.93
CA TYR A 125 3.30 13.37 -3.27
C TYR A 125 3.22 14.76 -2.64
N GLY A 126 4.00 15.06 -1.59
CA GLY A 126 3.87 16.30 -0.83
C GLY A 126 2.57 16.40 -0.02
N LEU A 127 1.93 15.27 0.31
CA LEU A 127 0.66 15.22 1.04
C LEU A 127 0.82 14.58 2.42
N ARG A 128 0.43 15.28 3.48
CA ARG A 128 0.50 14.79 4.88
C ARG A 128 -0.40 13.59 5.16
N VAL A 129 -1.46 13.40 4.38
CA VAL A 129 -2.40 12.27 4.51
C VAL A 129 -1.69 10.92 4.40
N PHE A 130 -0.61 10.82 3.63
CA PHE A 130 0.20 9.60 3.56
C PHE A 130 0.94 9.30 4.87
N GLY A 131 1.34 10.34 5.62
CA GLY A 131 1.90 10.16 6.96
C GLY A 131 0.87 9.64 7.96
N VAL A 132 -0.38 10.11 7.86
CA VAL A 132 -1.48 9.58 8.68
C VAL A 132 -1.77 8.12 8.32
N LEU A 133 -1.87 7.80 7.02
CA LEU A 133 -2.04 6.43 6.55
C LEU A 133 -0.90 5.52 7.05
N ALA A 134 0.34 5.95 6.89
CA ALA A 134 1.51 5.22 7.36
C ALA A 134 1.43 4.94 8.87
N GLY A 135 1.15 5.97 9.67
CA GLY A 135 1.02 5.85 11.12
C GLY A 135 -0.09 4.88 11.54
N VAL A 136 -1.27 4.96 10.90
CA VAL A 136 -2.39 4.06 11.20
C VAL A 136 -2.02 2.60 10.90
N LEU A 137 -1.43 2.32 9.74
CA LEU A 137 -1.04 0.95 9.37
C LEU A 137 0.06 0.40 10.30
N ILE A 138 1.09 1.21 10.61
CA ILE A 138 2.16 0.82 11.53
C ILE A 138 1.59 0.52 12.91
N VAL A 139 0.82 1.46 13.49
CA VAL A 139 0.24 1.28 14.83
C VAL A 139 -0.67 0.07 14.87
N LEU A 140 -1.53 -0.12 13.87
CA LEU A 140 -2.40 -1.29 13.79
C LEU A 140 -1.60 -2.60 13.76
N GLY A 141 -0.59 -2.69 12.89
CA GLY A 141 0.29 -3.85 12.81
C GLY A 141 1.04 -4.11 14.11
N THR A 142 1.61 -3.06 14.72
CA THR A 142 2.34 -3.16 16.00
C THR A 142 1.43 -3.59 17.15
N VAL A 143 0.24 -3.01 17.27
CA VAL A 143 -0.73 -3.39 18.33
C VAL A 143 -1.11 -4.86 18.21
N VAL A 144 -1.44 -5.34 17.00
CA VAL A 144 -1.74 -6.76 16.82
C VAL A 144 -0.52 -7.63 17.14
N LEU A 145 0.66 -7.25 16.67
CA LEU A 145 1.86 -8.08 16.81
C LEU A 145 2.35 -8.21 18.26
N PHE A 146 2.22 -7.16 19.07
CA PHE A 146 2.76 -7.14 20.45
C PHE A 146 1.72 -7.17 21.56
N VAL A 147 0.49 -6.74 21.31
CA VAL A 147 -0.53 -6.54 22.37
C VAL A 147 -1.73 -7.47 22.18
N ALA A 148 -2.19 -7.64 20.94
CA ALA A 148 -3.41 -8.38 20.63
C ALA A 148 -3.22 -9.40 19.50
N PRO A 149 -2.32 -10.39 19.63
CA PRO A 149 -2.03 -11.36 18.57
C PRO A 149 -3.23 -12.22 18.19
N GLY A 150 -4.22 -12.37 19.08
CA GLY A 150 -5.49 -13.04 18.80
C GLY A 150 -6.31 -12.39 17.67
N LEU A 151 -6.02 -11.14 17.29
CA LEU A 151 -6.65 -10.46 16.14
C LEU A 151 -5.91 -10.71 14.80
N GLY A 152 -4.85 -11.51 14.80
CA GLY A 152 -4.00 -11.73 13.62
C GLY A 152 -4.76 -12.19 12.38
N SER A 153 -5.70 -13.13 12.54
CA SER A 153 -6.49 -13.71 11.45
C SER A 153 -7.44 -12.74 10.75
N ILE A 154 -7.80 -11.62 11.37
CA ILE A 154 -8.66 -10.57 10.78
C ILE A 154 -7.87 -9.32 10.38
N THR A 155 -6.57 -9.27 10.66
CA THR A 155 -5.76 -8.07 10.48
C THR A 155 -5.67 -7.65 9.01
N GLY A 156 -5.74 -8.59 8.07
CA GLY A 156 -5.83 -8.29 6.66
C GLY A 156 -7.13 -7.54 6.28
N TRP A 157 -8.27 -7.87 6.91
CA TRP A 157 -9.51 -7.11 6.76
C TRP A 157 -9.41 -5.69 7.31
N LEU A 158 -8.78 -5.53 8.49
CA LEU A 158 -8.56 -4.22 9.08
C LEU A 158 -7.66 -3.35 8.18
N GLY A 159 -6.59 -3.94 7.64
CA GLY A 159 -5.73 -3.30 6.64
C GLY A 159 -6.50 -2.88 5.39
N ALA A 160 -7.32 -3.78 4.84
CA ALA A 160 -8.17 -3.50 3.69
C ALA A 160 -9.13 -2.32 3.96
N ALA A 161 -9.76 -2.29 5.13
CA ALA A 161 -10.67 -1.20 5.52
C ALA A 161 -9.94 0.15 5.60
N VAL A 162 -8.78 0.20 6.25
CA VAL A 162 -7.96 1.43 6.33
C VAL A 162 -7.56 1.89 4.92
N LEU A 163 -7.05 0.99 4.09
CA LEU A 163 -6.63 1.31 2.72
C LEU A 163 -7.82 1.80 1.86
N ALA A 164 -9.01 1.21 2.01
CA ALA A 164 -10.22 1.65 1.32
C ALA A 164 -10.64 3.05 1.74
N VAL A 165 -10.66 3.34 3.05
CA VAL A 165 -10.99 4.66 3.60
C VAL A 165 -10.02 5.72 3.08
N PHE A 166 -8.72 5.46 3.16
CA PHE A 166 -7.72 6.42 2.68
C PHE A 166 -7.71 6.57 1.15
N GLY A 167 -7.99 5.50 0.41
CA GLY A 167 -8.23 5.57 -1.03
C GLY A 167 -9.40 6.50 -1.36
N ALA A 168 -10.50 6.42 -0.62
CA ALA A 168 -11.64 7.33 -0.78
C ALA A 168 -11.30 8.79 -0.38
N VAL A 169 -10.54 8.99 0.70
CA VAL A 169 -10.06 10.33 1.12
C VAL A 169 -9.20 10.96 0.01
N LEU A 170 -8.24 10.21 -0.53
CA LEU A 170 -7.37 10.67 -1.62
C LEU A 170 -8.16 10.94 -2.91
N PHE A 171 -9.16 10.10 -3.20
CA PHE A 171 -10.06 10.31 -4.34
C PHE A 171 -10.80 11.63 -4.22
N ARG A 172 -11.29 11.99 -3.03
CA ARG A 172 -11.95 13.29 -2.81
C ARG A 172 -10.96 14.44 -2.90
N ALA A 173 -9.78 14.29 -2.31
CA ALA A 173 -8.73 15.31 -2.30
C ALA A 173 -8.21 15.65 -3.72
N ARG A 174 -8.27 14.72 -4.68
CA ARG A 174 -7.81 14.96 -6.06
C ARG A 174 -8.57 16.10 -6.77
N ASN A 175 -9.78 16.40 -6.34
CA ASN A 175 -10.67 17.39 -6.95
C ASN A 175 -10.59 18.77 -6.26
N ALA A 176 -9.98 18.85 -5.07
CA ALA A 176 -9.72 20.11 -4.39
C ALA A 176 -8.56 20.80 -5.13
N ARG A 177 -8.87 21.91 -5.81
CA ARG A 177 -7.90 22.70 -6.59
C ARG A 177 -6.93 23.43 -5.68
#